data_AF-A0A960EFB3-F1
#
_entry.id   AF-A0A960EFB3-F1
#
_cell.length_a   1.000
_cell.length_b   1.000
_cell.length_c   1.000
_cell.angle_alpha   90.00
_cell.angle_beta   90.00
_cell.angle_gamma   90.00
#
_symmetry.space_group_name_H-M   'P 1'
#
loop_
_entity.id
_entity.type
_entity.pdbx_description
1 polymer ?
#
loop_
_entity_poly.entity_id
_entity_poly.type
_entity_poly.pdbx_seq_one_letter_code
_entity_poly.pdbx_strand_id
1 'polypeptide(L)'
;NERFQWYLDLGMPADQLRLRDHDADELSHYSSGTADVEFLFPWGWDELEGIANRGDYDLSAHAARSREKLDYFDQASNERYVPHVIEPAAGATRTMMAFLMAAYDEEEVRGETRTVLRLHPRLAPFKVAVLPLSKKPELTGPTQELLARLQPRWMCDYDETQNIGKRYRRQDELGTPLCITYDFDSLEDGAVTIRDRDSMEQERVPLDGVVDAIEARLGF
;
A
#
# COMPACT_ATOMS: atom_id res chain seq x y z
N ASN A 1 8.08 -9.12 -16.22
CA ASN A 1 8.13 -9.20 -14.75
C ASN A 1 7.22 -8.17 -14.08
N GLU A 2 5.97 -8.02 -14.53
CA GLU A 2 5.05 -7.00 -13.97
C GLU A 2 4.65 -7.30 -12.52
N ARG A 3 4.42 -8.58 -12.19
CA ARG A 3 4.08 -9.00 -10.82
C ARG A 3 5.18 -8.70 -9.81
N PHE A 4 6.43 -9.04 -10.15
CA PHE A 4 7.59 -8.72 -9.32
C PHE A 4 7.73 -7.20 -9.11
N GLN A 5 7.58 -6.41 -10.18
CA GLN A 5 7.68 -4.96 -10.11
C GLN A 5 6.60 -4.33 -9.21
N TRP A 6 5.38 -4.90 -9.19
CA TRP A 6 4.29 -4.41 -8.34
C TRP A 6 4.65 -4.38 -6.85
N TYR A 7 5.39 -5.37 -6.36
CA TYR A 7 5.86 -5.40 -4.96
C TYR A 7 6.93 -4.34 -4.68
N LEU A 8 7.87 -4.14 -5.60
CA LEU A 8 8.90 -3.11 -5.50
C LEU A 8 8.31 -1.69 -5.54
N ASP A 9 7.38 -1.44 -6.46
CA ASP A 9 6.70 -0.15 -6.61
C ASP A 9 5.87 0.21 -5.37
N LEU A 10 5.46 -0.80 -4.58
CA LEU A 10 4.75 -0.64 -3.31
C LEU A 10 5.66 -0.66 -2.08
N GLY A 11 6.98 -0.57 -2.28
CA GLY A 11 7.94 -0.30 -1.22
C GLY A 11 8.60 -1.52 -0.59
N MET A 12 8.50 -2.72 -1.18
CA MET A 12 9.31 -3.85 -0.70
C MET A 12 10.80 -3.66 -1.05
N PRO A 13 11.73 -3.87 -0.11
CA PRO A 13 13.17 -3.84 -0.38
C PRO A 13 13.58 -4.92 -1.39
N ALA A 14 14.35 -4.52 -2.40
CA ALA A 14 14.77 -5.43 -3.47
C ALA A 14 15.67 -6.57 -2.99
N ASP A 15 16.37 -6.40 -1.87
CA ASP A 15 17.19 -7.43 -1.23
C ASP A 15 16.37 -8.43 -0.39
N GLN A 16 15.10 -8.13 -0.12
CA GLN A 16 14.16 -9.02 0.57
C GLN A 16 13.14 -9.67 -0.36
N LEU A 17 13.24 -9.43 -1.67
CA LEU A 17 12.32 -9.97 -2.68
C LEU A 17 13.10 -10.73 -3.75
N ARG A 18 12.62 -11.92 -4.14
CA ARG A 18 13.20 -12.67 -5.26
C ARG A 18 12.12 -13.33 -6.10
N LEU A 19 12.46 -13.60 -7.36
CA LEU A 19 11.68 -14.46 -8.24
C LEU A 19 12.41 -15.79 -8.35
N ARG A 20 11.75 -16.90 -7.99
CA ARG A 20 12.32 -18.24 -7.97
C ARG A 20 11.51 -19.17 -8.86
N ASP A 21 12.15 -19.78 -9.84
CA ASP A 21 11.54 -20.84 -10.63
C ASP A 21 11.38 -22.12 -9.79
N HIS A 22 10.27 -22.83 -9.97
CA HIS A 22 10.05 -24.16 -9.37
C HIS A 22 10.98 -25.19 -9.99
N ASP A 23 11.49 -26.10 -9.14
CA ASP A 23 12.16 -27.29 -9.61
C ASP A 23 11.16 -28.30 -10.20
N ALA A 24 11.65 -29.23 -11.02
CA ALA A 24 10.79 -30.15 -11.77
C ALA A 24 9.92 -31.06 -10.87
N ASP A 25 10.35 -31.35 -9.64
CA ASP A 25 9.63 -32.13 -8.64
C ASP A 25 8.65 -31.30 -7.78
N GLU A 26 8.72 -29.97 -7.85
CA GLU A 26 7.80 -29.05 -7.19
C GLU A 26 6.60 -28.66 -8.09
N LEU A 27 6.74 -28.83 -9.41
CA LEU A 27 5.69 -28.51 -10.37
C LEU A 27 4.42 -29.32 -10.11
N SER A 28 3.31 -28.61 -9.98
CA SER A 28 1.98 -29.21 -9.98
C SER A 28 1.72 -29.97 -11.28
N HIS A 29 0.94 -31.06 -11.23
CA HIS A 29 0.70 -31.97 -12.36
C HIS A 29 0.06 -31.31 -13.61
N TYR A 30 -0.49 -30.11 -13.45
CA TYR A 30 -1.10 -29.30 -14.50
C TYR A 30 -0.24 -28.10 -14.93
N SER A 31 0.89 -27.85 -14.26
CA SER A 31 1.77 -26.72 -14.58
C SER A 31 2.87 -27.15 -15.54
N SER A 32 3.02 -26.39 -16.62
CA SER A 32 4.13 -26.49 -17.57
C SER A 32 5.35 -25.65 -17.15
N GLY A 33 5.21 -24.85 -16.10
CA GLY A 33 6.26 -24.03 -15.50
C GLY A 33 5.65 -23.05 -14.50
N THR A 34 6.29 -22.88 -13.35
CA THR A 34 5.84 -21.98 -12.28
C THR A 34 7.02 -21.21 -11.73
N ALA A 35 6.82 -19.93 -11.41
CA ALA A 35 7.77 -19.12 -10.67
C ALA A 35 7.08 -18.43 -9.50
N ASP A 36 7.74 -18.38 -8.35
CA ASP A 36 7.23 -17.73 -7.15
C ASP A 36 7.93 -16.39 -6.92
N VAL A 37 7.15 -15.37 -6.62
CA VAL A 37 7.65 -14.19 -5.92
C VAL A 37 7.73 -14.55 -4.45
N GLU A 38 8.95 -14.55 -3.91
CA GLU A 38 9.22 -14.89 -2.52
C GLU A 38 9.75 -13.69 -1.75
N PHE A 39 9.40 -13.62 -0.46
CA PHE A 39 9.86 -12.60 0.47
C PHE A 39 10.71 -13.23 1.57
N LEU A 40 11.72 -12.49 2.03
CA LEU A 40 12.60 -12.91 3.12
C LEU A 40 11.94 -12.63 4.48
N PHE A 41 11.18 -13.61 4.97
CA PHE A 41 10.59 -13.55 6.31
C PHE A 41 11.63 -13.85 7.41
N PRO A 42 11.31 -13.59 8.70
CA PRO A 42 12.18 -13.95 9.81
C PRO A 42 12.54 -15.44 9.90
N TRP A 43 11.75 -16.33 9.27
CA TRP A 43 12.00 -17.77 9.19
C TRP A 43 12.69 -18.21 7.89
N GLY A 44 12.98 -17.29 6.97
CA GLY A 44 13.58 -17.56 5.67
C GLY A 44 12.71 -17.13 4.50
N TRP A 45 13.12 -17.53 3.30
CA TRP A 45 12.38 -17.26 2.06
C TRP A 45 11.09 -18.07 2.02
N ASP A 46 9.98 -17.39 1.73
CA ASP A 46 8.65 -18.01 1.62
C ASP A 46 7.81 -17.29 0.55
N GLU A 47 6.85 -18.00 -0.02
CA GLU A 47 6.07 -17.58 -1.19
C GLU A 47 5.07 -16.47 -0.85
N LEU A 48 5.02 -15.39 -1.65
CA LEU A 48 3.93 -14.40 -1.65
C LEU A 48 2.90 -14.64 -2.76
N GLU A 49 3.41 -14.99 -3.93
CA GLU A 49 2.64 -15.17 -5.15
C GLU A 49 3.29 -16.20 -6.06
N GLY A 50 2.54 -17.24 -6.42
CA GLY A 50 2.88 -18.17 -7.50
C GLY A 50 2.38 -17.68 -8.87
N ILE A 51 3.23 -17.78 -9.88
CA ILE A 51 2.92 -17.43 -11.27
C ILE A 51 3.04 -18.70 -12.10
N ALA A 52 1.92 -19.37 -12.33
CA ALA A 52 1.86 -20.69 -12.97
C ALA A 52 1.41 -20.60 -14.43
N ASN A 53 2.08 -21.35 -15.31
CA ASN A 53 1.62 -21.64 -16.66
C ASN A 53 0.89 -22.98 -16.69
N ARG A 54 -0.43 -22.94 -16.61
CA ARG A 54 -1.31 -24.11 -16.46
C ARG A 54 -1.72 -24.75 -17.78
N GLY A 55 -1.18 -24.25 -18.90
CA GLY A 55 -1.56 -24.70 -20.23
C GLY A 55 -3.08 -24.63 -20.43
N ASP A 56 -3.64 -25.63 -21.10
CA ASP A 56 -5.08 -25.73 -21.35
C ASP A 56 -5.81 -26.66 -20.34
N TYR A 57 -5.10 -27.16 -19.31
CA TYR A 57 -5.58 -28.22 -18.44
C TYR A 57 -6.94 -27.90 -17.82
N ASP A 58 -7.11 -26.70 -17.27
CA ASP A 58 -8.31 -26.29 -16.54
C ASP A 58 -9.55 -26.26 -17.44
N LEU A 59 -9.43 -25.61 -18.60
CA LEU A 59 -10.53 -25.49 -19.56
C LEU A 59 -10.87 -26.85 -20.16
N SER A 60 -9.86 -27.65 -20.52
CA SER A 60 -10.04 -29.00 -21.06
C SER A 60 -10.71 -29.94 -20.04
N ALA A 61 -10.31 -29.89 -18.77
CA ALA A 61 -10.92 -30.69 -17.71
C ALA A 61 -12.38 -30.29 -17.44
N HIS A 62 -12.66 -28.98 -17.37
CA HIS A 62 -14.02 -28.50 -17.16
C HIS A 62 -14.94 -28.82 -18.34
N ALA A 63 -14.50 -28.60 -19.59
CA ALA A 63 -15.25 -28.92 -20.80
C ALA A 63 -15.63 -30.41 -20.87
N ALA A 64 -14.71 -31.31 -20.54
CA ALA A 64 -14.96 -32.75 -20.53
C ALA A 64 -16.04 -33.17 -19.53
N ARG A 65 -16.17 -32.48 -18.40
CA ARG A 65 -17.15 -32.79 -17.33
C ARG A 65 -18.48 -32.09 -17.54
N SER A 66 -18.48 -30.82 -17.95
CA SER A 66 -19.68 -30.02 -18.16
C SER A 66 -20.37 -30.33 -19.49
N ARG A 67 -19.63 -30.84 -20.48
CA ARG A 67 -20.04 -31.00 -21.89
C ARG A 67 -20.28 -29.68 -22.62
N GLU A 68 -19.89 -28.57 -22.01
CA GLU A 68 -19.90 -27.25 -22.64
C GLU A 68 -18.58 -27.01 -23.37
N LYS A 69 -18.64 -26.26 -24.48
CA LYS A 69 -17.44 -25.88 -25.24
C LYS A 69 -16.77 -24.67 -24.59
N LEU A 70 -15.54 -24.86 -24.12
CA LEU A 70 -14.69 -23.81 -23.56
C LEU A 70 -13.49 -23.50 -24.50
N ASP A 71 -13.76 -23.45 -25.81
CA ASP A 71 -12.78 -23.13 -26.85
C ASP A 71 -12.98 -21.70 -27.39
N TYR A 72 -11.90 -21.10 -27.86
CA TYR A 72 -11.91 -19.79 -28.50
C TYR A 72 -11.79 -19.94 -30.02
N PHE A 73 -12.52 -19.11 -30.76
CA PHE A 73 -12.40 -19.01 -32.22
C PHE A 73 -11.65 -17.73 -32.58
N ASP A 74 -10.45 -17.88 -33.12
CA ASP A 74 -9.66 -16.75 -33.60
C ASP A 74 -9.99 -16.47 -35.07
N GLN A 75 -10.51 -15.27 -35.34
CA GLN A 75 -10.89 -14.85 -36.68
C GLN A 75 -9.68 -14.57 -37.59
N ALA A 76 -8.53 -14.21 -37.02
CA ALA A 76 -7.35 -13.88 -37.81
C ALA A 76 -6.71 -15.14 -38.42
N SER A 77 -6.65 -16.22 -37.64
CA SER A 77 -6.17 -17.54 -38.08
C SER A 77 -7.27 -18.45 -38.63
N ASN A 78 -8.55 -18.15 -38.36
CA ASN A 78 -9.71 -18.98 -38.68
C ASN A 78 -9.64 -20.37 -38.02
N GLU A 79 -9.06 -20.45 -36.82
CA GLU A 79 -8.87 -21.69 -36.05
C GLU A 79 -9.60 -21.66 -34.71
N ARG A 80 -9.93 -22.85 -34.20
CA ARG A 80 -10.43 -23.04 -32.82
C ARG A 80 -9.36 -23.70 -31.98
N TYR A 81 -9.12 -23.16 -30.79
CA TYR A 81 -8.19 -23.75 -29.82
C TYR A 81 -8.69 -23.54 -28.39
N VAL A 82 -8.17 -24.35 -27.47
CA VAL A 82 -8.39 -24.15 -26.02
C VAL A 82 -7.30 -23.20 -25.54
N PRO A 83 -7.64 -22.01 -25.01
CA PRO A 83 -6.64 -21.05 -24.54
C PRO A 83 -5.77 -21.62 -23.43
N HIS A 84 -4.49 -21.22 -23.43
CA HIS A 84 -3.62 -21.47 -22.28
C HIS A 84 -3.88 -20.44 -21.17
N VAL A 85 -3.76 -20.88 -19.92
CA VAL A 85 -3.99 -20.07 -18.73
C VAL A 85 -2.66 -19.79 -18.04
N ILE A 86 -2.34 -18.49 -17.89
CA ILE A 86 -1.30 -18.02 -16.97
C ILE A 86 -2.01 -17.50 -15.72
N GLU A 87 -1.66 -18.04 -14.56
CA GLU A 87 -2.29 -17.74 -13.28
C GLU A 87 -1.28 -17.13 -12.31
N PRO A 88 -1.35 -15.80 -12.08
CA PRO A 88 -0.74 -15.15 -10.94
C PRO A 88 -1.67 -15.23 -9.73
N ALA A 89 -1.26 -15.97 -8.70
CA ALA A 89 -2.04 -16.24 -7.50
C ALA A 89 -1.35 -15.68 -6.24
N ALA A 90 -1.78 -14.50 -5.79
CA ALA A 90 -1.21 -13.85 -4.61
C ALA A 90 -2.07 -14.04 -3.35
N GLY A 91 -1.43 -14.33 -2.22
CA GLY A 91 -2.11 -14.40 -0.93
C GLY A 91 -2.28 -13.01 -0.29
N ALA A 92 -3.51 -12.49 -0.21
CA ALA A 92 -3.77 -11.14 0.32
C ALA A 92 -3.23 -10.93 1.75
N THR A 93 -3.52 -11.87 2.66
CA THR A 93 -3.08 -11.79 4.07
C THR A 93 -1.57 -11.86 4.20
N ARG A 94 -0.93 -12.78 3.47
CA ARG A 94 0.53 -12.96 3.52
C ARG A 94 1.26 -11.78 2.89
N THR A 95 0.73 -11.25 1.78
CA THR A 95 1.23 -10.04 1.13
C THR A 95 1.16 -8.84 2.07
N MET A 96 0.03 -8.62 2.77
CA MET A 96 -0.08 -7.52 3.74
C MET A 96 0.89 -7.70 4.91
N MET A 97 1.03 -8.92 5.43
CA MET A 97 2.02 -9.22 6.49
C MET A 97 3.45 -8.88 6.04
N ALA A 98 3.82 -9.25 4.81
CA ALA A 98 5.12 -8.93 4.25
C ALA A 98 5.32 -7.42 4.09
N PHE A 99 4.32 -6.67 3.60
CA PHE A 99 4.39 -5.20 3.55
C PHE A 99 4.56 -4.57 4.93
N LEU A 100 3.87 -5.07 5.96
CA LEU A 100 4.03 -4.57 7.34
C LEU A 100 5.44 -4.84 7.86
N MET A 101 5.99 -6.02 7.62
CA MET A 101 7.36 -6.37 8.02
C MET A 101 8.40 -5.53 7.28
N ALA A 102 8.24 -5.37 5.97
CA ALA A 102 9.13 -4.57 5.12
C ALA A 102 9.09 -3.08 5.47
N ALA A 103 7.93 -2.56 5.87
CA ALA A 103 7.75 -1.15 6.24
C ALA A 103 8.15 -0.84 7.69
N TYR A 104 8.30 -1.85 8.55
CA TYR A 104 8.63 -1.64 9.96
C TYR A 104 10.06 -1.11 10.11
N ASP A 105 10.19 0.00 10.83
CA ASP A 105 11.48 0.61 11.11
C ASP A 105 11.51 1.22 12.51
N GLU A 106 12.71 1.25 13.10
CA GLU A 106 13.01 1.90 14.37
C GLU A 106 14.21 2.83 14.21
N GLU A 107 14.02 4.12 14.50
CA GLU A 107 15.07 5.14 14.36
C GLU A 107 15.24 5.96 15.65
N GLU A 108 16.46 6.43 15.93
CA GLU A 108 16.68 7.36 17.04
C GLU A 108 16.38 8.80 16.62
N VAL A 109 15.43 9.42 17.32
CA VAL A 109 15.04 10.81 17.11
C VAL A 109 15.19 11.57 18.42
N ARG A 110 16.15 12.50 18.48
CA ARG A 110 16.42 13.36 19.64
C ARG A 110 16.66 12.57 20.94
N GLY A 111 17.32 11.42 20.85
CA GLY A 111 17.63 10.55 21.99
C GLY A 111 16.49 9.64 22.45
N GLU A 112 15.41 9.56 21.68
CA GLU A 112 14.30 8.62 21.90
C GLU A 112 14.11 7.73 20.66
N THR A 113 13.86 6.45 20.87
CA THR A 113 13.47 5.53 19.78
C THR A 113 12.10 5.89 19.23
N ARG A 114 11.99 5.97 17.91
CA ARG A 114 10.76 6.11 17.14
C ARG A 114 10.48 4.80 16.44
N THR A 115 9.29 4.22 16.63
CA THR A 115 8.76 3.21 15.71
C THR A 115 7.99 3.91 14.60
N VAL A 116 8.23 3.51 13.36
CA VAL A 116 7.53 4.04 12.19
C VAL A 116 7.21 2.92 11.21
N LEU A 117 5.98 2.94 10.67
CA LEU A 117 5.61 2.10 9.52
C LEU A 117 5.77 2.91 8.24
N ARG A 118 6.84 2.67 7.49
CA ARG A 118 7.14 3.30 6.19
C ARG A 118 6.31 2.72 5.05
N LEU A 119 5.01 2.51 5.28
CA LEU A 119 4.11 1.99 4.27
C LEU A 119 4.07 2.93 3.07
N HIS A 120 4.11 2.38 1.86
CA HIS A 120 3.85 3.17 0.66
C HIS A 120 2.49 3.89 0.81
N PRO A 121 2.35 5.18 0.41
CA PRO A 121 1.12 5.94 0.66
C PRO A 121 -0.16 5.25 0.18
N ARG A 122 -0.10 4.46 -0.89
CA ARG A 122 -1.25 3.65 -1.37
C ARG A 122 -1.69 2.57 -0.39
N LEU A 123 -0.78 2.02 0.43
CA LEU A 123 -1.04 0.95 1.40
C LEU A 123 -1.39 1.47 2.80
N ALA A 124 -0.99 2.69 3.16
CA ALA A 124 -1.26 3.25 4.48
C ALA A 124 -2.77 3.27 4.80
N PRO A 125 -3.21 2.90 6.02
CA PRO A 125 -4.63 2.85 6.36
C PRO A 125 -5.31 4.23 6.28
N PHE A 126 -4.59 5.26 6.73
CA PHE A 126 -4.96 6.66 6.58
C PHE A 126 -3.90 7.36 5.73
N LYS A 127 -4.32 8.27 4.86
CA LYS A 127 -3.41 9.04 4.00
C LYS A 127 -3.01 10.35 4.69
N VAL A 128 -3.95 10.89 5.46
CA VAL A 128 -3.83 12.18 6.13
C VAL A 128 -4.39 12.06 7.55
N ALA A 129 -3.67 12.58 8.53
CA ALA A 129 -4.22 12.83 9.87
C ALA A 129 -4.40 14.34 10.07
N VAL A 130 -5.59 14.79 10.46
CA VAL A 130 -5.89 16.21 10.68
C VAL A 130 -5.97 16.47 12.19
N LEU A 131 -5.05 17.29 12.71
CA LEU A 131 -4.74 17.38 14.13
C LEU A 131 -4.83 18.83 14.62
N PRO A 132 -5.69 19.17 15.59
CA PRO A 132 -5.68 20.52 16.18
C PRO A 132 -4.50 20.65 17.14
N LEU A 133 -3.79 21.78 17.21
CA LEU A 133 -2.64 21.92 18.14
C LEU A 133 -3.06 21.70 19.60
N SER A 134 -4.27 22.13 19.96
CA SER A 134 -4.86 21.95 21.30
C SER A 134 -6.37 21.67 21.22
N LYS A 135 -6.97 21.24 22.33
CA LYS A 135 -8.41 20.95 22.45
C LYS A 135 -9.32 22.18 22.53
N LYS A 136 -8.79 23.38 22.28
CA LYS A 136 -9.61 24.59 22.38
C LYS A 136 -10.61 24.65 21.22
N PRO A 137 -11.87 25.07 21.46
CA PRO A 137 -12.89 25.16 20.42
C PRO A 137 -12.48 26.00 19.21
N GLU A 138 -11.68 27.06 19.45
CA GLU A 138 -11.12 27.92 18.40
C GLU A 138 -10.20 27.19 17.41
N LEU A 139 -9.63 26.04 17.78
CA LEU A 139 -8.83 25.21 16.88
C LEU A 139 -9.60 23.97 16.42
N THR A 140 -10.33 23.30 17.32
CA THR A 140 -11.00 22.03 16.99
C THR A 140 -12.11 22.22 15.98
N GLY A 141 -12.87 23.33 16.04
CA GLY A 141 -13.91 23.66 15.04
C GLY A 141 -13.34 23.76 13.62
N PRO A 142 -12.41 24.70 13.36
CA PRO A 142 -11.77 24.82 12.05
C PRO A 142 -11.04 23.55 11.59
N THR A 143 -10.46 22.79 12.52
CA THR A 143 -9.83 21.50 12.18
C THR A 143 -10.84 20.47 11.67
N GLN A 144 -12.04 20.42 12.27
CA GLN A 144 -13.12 19.55 11.78
C GLN A 144 -13.66 19.99 10.42
N GLU A 145 -13.72 21.30 10.17
CA GLU A 145 -14.07 21.83 8.83
C GLU A 145 -13.03 21.43 7.78
N LEU A 146 -11.74 21.54 8.11
CA LEU A 146 -10.65 21.06 7.27
C LEU A 146 -10.73 19.55 7.03
N LEU A 147 -10.97 18.76 8.08
CA LEU A 147 -11.18 17.32 7.97
C LEU A 147 -12.31 16.99 6.99
N ALA A 148 -13.47 17.64 7.14
CA ALA A 148 -14.63 17.44 6.27
C ALA A 148 -14.33 17.82 4.80
N ARG A 149 -13.44 18.79 4.57
CA ARG A 149 -12.97 19.16 3.22
C ARG A 149 -12.07 18.10 2.59
N LEU A 150 -11.30 17.35 3.38
CA LEU A 150 -10.32 16.36 2.89
C LEU A 150 -10.89 14.95 2.75
N GLN A 151 -11.85 14.56 3.60
CA GLN A 151 -12.48 13.23 3.61
C GLN A 151 -13.09 12.76 2.27
N PRO A 152 -13.63 13.63 1.39
CA PRO A 152 -14.12 13.19 0.08
C PRO A 152 -13.03 12.67 -0.86
N ARG A 153 -11.75 12.98 -0.60
CA ARG A 153 -10.61 12.60 -1.45
C ARG A 153 -9.75 11.50 -0.84
N TRP A 154 -9.59 11.48 0.48
CA TRP A 154 -8.69 10.56 1.15
C TRP A 154 -9.27 9.98 2.44
N MET A 155 -8.80 8.77 2.79
CA MET A 155 -8.99 8.21 4.12
C MET A 155 -8.24 9.08 5.13
N CYS A 156 -8.99 9.73 6.02
CA CYS A 156 -8.45 10.67 7.00
C CYS A 156 -8.65 10.15 8.43
N ASP A 157 -7.69 10.45 9.30
CA ASP A 157 -7.81 10.28 10.75
C ASP A 157 -7.91 11.65 11.46
N TYR A 158 -8.49 11.67 12.66
CA TYR A 158 -8.59 12.85 13.51
C TYR A 158 -8.31 12.49 14.95
N ASP A 159 -7.47 13.29 15.59
CA ASP A 159 -7.10 13.06 16.98
C ASP A 159 -6.77 14.38 17.67
N GLU A 160 -7.42 14.64 18.79
CA GLU A 160 -7.20 15.80 19.67
C GLU A 160 -6.70 15.39 21.06
N THR A 161 -6.41 14.11 21.27
CA THR A 161 -5.95 13.57 22.54
C THR A 161 -4.46 13.83 22.75
N GLN A 162 -4.08 14.11 24.00
CA GLN A 162 -2.67 14.33 24.39
C GLN A 162 -2.00 15.49 23.61
N ASN A 163 -0.69 15.65 23.78
CA ASN A 163 0.06 16.70 23.07
C ASN A 163 0.29 16.31 21.60
N ILE A 164 0.61 17.30 20.76
CA ILE A 164 0.80 17.10 19.32
C ILE A 164 1.93 16.10 19.01
N GLY A 165 3.01 16.11 19.79
CA GLY A 165 4.13 15.19 19.62
C GLY A 165 3.72 13.72 19.75
N LYS A 166 2.91 13.38 20.76
CA LYS A 166 2.38 12.02 20.93
C LYS A 166 1.42 11.60 19.82
N ARG A 167 0.67 12.56 19.26
CA ARG A 167 -0.19 12.29 18.11
C ARG A 167 0.61 12.00 16.85
N TYR A 168 1.69 12.77 16.58
CA TYR A 168 2.61 12.43 15.50
C TYR A 168 3.21 11.03 15.67
N ARG A 169 3.70 10.68 16.88
CA ARG A 169 4.23 9.32 17.14
C ARG A 169 3.22 8.22 16.81
N ARG A 170 1.96 8.38 17.23
CA ARG A 170 0.87 7.44 16.90
C ARG A 170 0.66 7.31 15.39
N GLN A 171 0.65 8.44 14.67
CA GLN A 171 0.47 8.42 13.22
C GLN A 171 1.67 7.81 12.49
N ASP A 172 2.88 7.99 13.03
CA ASP A 172 4.10 7.34 12.55
C ASP A 172 4.01 5.80 12.71
N GLU A 173 3.55 5.33 13.88
CA GLU A 173 3.31 3.91 14.16
C GLU A 173 2.20 3.30 13.28
N LEU A 174 1.18 4.08 12.91
CA LEU A 174 0.12 3.66 11.99
C LEU A 174 0.54 3.71 10.52
N GLY A 175 1.65 4.38 10.22
CA GLY A 175 2.17 4.59 8.88
C GLY A 175 1.43 5.64 8.06
N THR A 176 0.69 6.54 8.69
CA THR A 176 0.02 7.66 8.02
C THR A 176 1.06 8.59 7.37
N PRO A 177 1.05 8.79 6.04
CA PRO A 177 2.08 9.54 5.33
C PRO A 177 2.16 11.03 5.72
N LEU A 178 1.01 11.69 5.90
CA LEU A 178 0.95 13.13 6.15
C LEU A 178 0.15 13.44 7.42
N CYS A 179 0.69 14.29 8.28
CA CYS A 179 -0.05 14.89 9.39
C CYS A 179 -0.24 16.39 9.13
N ILE A 180 -1.47 16.88 9.21
CA ILE A 180 -1.81 18.29 9.02
C ILE A 180 -2.20 18.87 10.36
N THR A 181 -1.47 19.88 10.79
CA THR A 181 -1.71 20.54 12.07
C THR A 181 -2.32 21.92 11.86
N TYR A 182 -3.43 22.15 12.55
CA TYR A 182 -4.07 23.46 12.65
C TYR A 182 -3.72 24.09 14.01
N ASP A 183 -3.05 25.24 14.01
CA ASP A 183 -2.52 25.89 15.21
C ASP A 183 -3.10 27.29 15.43
N PHE A 184 -2.59 28.02 16.42
CA PHE A 184 -3.05 29.38 16.70
C PHE A 184 -2.69 30.34 15.57
N ASP A 185 -1.52 30.15 14.94
CA ASP A 185 -1.09 30.97 13.83
C ASP A 185 -2.03 30.79 12.63
N SER A 186 -2.66 29.60 12.49
CA SER A 186 -3.65 29.31 11.43
C SER A 186 -4.85 30.26 11.47
N LEU A 187 -5.18 30.80 12.65
CA LEU A 187 -6.27 31.77 12.82
C LEU A 187 -5.92 33.15 12.25
N GLU A 188 -4.63 33.46 12.15
CA GLU A 188 -4.12 34.75 11.68
C GLU A 188 -3.68 34.69 10.21
N ASP A 189 -2.96 33.63 9.83
CA ASP A 189 -2.32 33.50 8.52
C ASP A 189 -3.13 32.67 7.50
N GLY A 190 -4.19 31.98 7.94
CA GLY A 190 -5.00 31.13 7.06
C GLY A 190 -4.23 29.96 6.45
N ALA A 191 -3.20 29.46 7.15
CA ALA A 191 -2.35 28.35 6.71
C ALA A 191 -2.30 27.23 7.74
N VAL A 192 -1.91 26.03 7.30
CA VAL A 192 -1.72 24.85 8.15
C VAL A 192 -0.32 24.28 7.95
N THR A 193 0.15 23.51 8.92
CA THR A 193 1.45 22.86 8.84
C THR A 193 1.26 21.42 8.38
N ILE A 194 1.84 21.04 7.24
CA ILE A 194 1.91 19.66 6.76
C ILE A 194 3.24 19.07 7.23
N ARG A 195 3.19 17.95 7.96
CA ARG A 195 4.34 17.15 8.36
C ARG A 195 4.40 15.86 7.55
N ASP A 196 5.55 15.61 6.94
CA ASP A 196 5.85 14.34 6.28
C ASP A 196 6.30 13.27 7.29
N ARG A 197 5.84 12.03 7.11
CA ARG A 197 6.18 10.91 7.99
C ARG A 197 7.66 10.57 7.92
N ASP A 198 8.20 10.37 6.73
CA ASP A 198 9.52 9.75 6.59
C ASP A 198 10.65 10.72 6.91
N SER A 199 10.59 11.93 6.34
CA SER A 199 11.59 13.00 6.54
C SER A 199 11.39 13.77 7.85
N MET A 200 10.19 13.72 8.43
CA MET A 200 9.75 14.56 9.56
C MET A 200 9.73 16.07 9.26
N GLU A 201 9.94 16.48 8.01
CA GLU A 201 9.92 17.87 7.60
C GLU A 201 8.52 18.47 7.75
N GLN A 202 8.48 19.76 8.07
CA GLN A 202 7.25 20.52 8.28
C GLN A 202 7.21 21.71 7.34
N GLU A 203 6.10 21.85 6.62
CA GLU A 203 5.88 22.93 5.67
C GLU A 203 4.58 23.68 5.98
N ARG A 204 4.64 25.01 5.99
CA ARG A 204 3.48 25.87 6.16
C ARG A 204 2.80 26.09 4.80
N VAL A 205 1.56 25.63 4.67
CA VAL A 205 0.81 25.65 3.41
C VAL A 205 -0.51 26.41 3.60
N PRO A 206 -0.84 27.39 2.73
CA PRO A 206 -2.13 28.08 2.77
C PRO A 206 -3.30 27.10 2.68
N LEU A 207 -4.38 27.34 3.43
CA LEU A 207 -5.58 26.50 3.42
C LEU A 207 -6.17 26.35 2.02
N ASP A 208 -6.08 27.37 1.17
CA ASP A 208 -6.60 27.31 -0.19
C ASP A 208 -5.85 26.28 -1.05
N GLY A 209 -4.54 26.17 -0.90
CA GLY A 209 -3.66 25.24 -1.64
C GLY A 209 -3.41 23.90 -0.95
N VAL A 210 -4.03 23.64 0.21
CA VAL A 210 -3.75 22.44 1.02
C VAL A 210 -4.03 21.13 0.27
N VAL A 211 -5.07 21.12 -0.57
CA VAL A 211 -5.47 19.95 -1.36
C VAL A 211 -4.38 19.60 -2.36
N ASP A 212 -3.97 20.58 -3.17
CA ASP A 212 -2.97 20.38 -4.23
C ASP A 212 -1.63 19.98 -3.62
N ALA A 213 -1.30 20.54 -2.45
CA ALA A 213 -0.10 20.18 -1.70
C ALA A 213 -0.12 18.72 -1.20
N ILE A 214 -1.28 18.20 -0.78
CA ILE A 214 -1.44 16.80 -0.39
C ILE A 214 -1.34 15.90 -1.63
N GLU A 215 -2.08 16.22 -2.70
CA GLU A 215 -2.11 15.44 -3.94
C GLU A 215 -0.71 15.33 -4.56
N ALA A 216 0.06 16.41 -4.58
CA ALA A 216 1.43 16.41 -5.08
C ALA A 216 2.38 15.48 -4.28
N ARG A 217 2.13 15.31 -2.97
CA ARG A 217 2.95 14.45 -2.09
C ARG A 217 2.52 12.99 -2.13
N LEU A 218 1.21 12.73 -2.24
CA LEU A 218 0.68 11.36 -2.32
C LEU A 218 0.78 10.77 -3.72
N GLY A 219 0.74 11.61 -4.75
CA GLY A 219 0.78 11.22 -6.16
C GLY A 219 -0.54 10.66 -6.70
N PHE A 220 -1.66 10.83 -5.98
CA PHE A 220 -3.01 10.39 -6.35
C PHE A 220 -4.11 11.08 -5.53
#